data_AF-A0A445K6M7-F1
#
_entry.id   AF-A0A445K6M7-F1
#
_cell.length_a   1.000
_cell.length_b   1.000
_cell.length_c   1.000
_cell.angle_alpha   90.00
_cell.angle_beta   90.00
_cell.angle_gamma   90.00
#
_symmetry.space_group_name_H-M   'P 1'
#
loop_
_entity.id
_entity.type
_entity.pdbx_description
1 polymer ?
#
loop_
_entity_poly.entity_id
_entity_poly.type
_entity_poly.pdbx_seq_one_letter_code
_entity_poly.pdbx_strand_id
1 'polypeptide(L)'
;MEAKLWESPLLSPSLPLLPSLNLHFPSSTRLLARSFFSDTVPIDNKEKEQLVTSVKPTYSPTPPNRHLRTPHSGYHFDGTTRKFFEGWYFKLSIPERRQSFCFMYSVESPSFRKPLTPLEVAQYGSRFTGVGAQILGADDKYICQFSPESQFFWGSRHELMLGNTFVPNQNSKPPNKEVPPQEFNDRVLEGFQVSPLWHQGFIRDDGRSNYVETVKTARWEYSTRPVYGWGDVGSTQKSTAGWLAAFPVFEPHWQICMAGGLSTGWIEWDGKRIEFDNAPSYSEKNWGGGFPRKWFWVQCNVFEGASGEIALTAAGGLRQIPGIAETFENAALIGIHYGGIFYEFVPWNGVVNWEVTTWGYWFMSADNGRYVVNISF
;
A
#
# COMPACT_ATOMS: atom_id res chain seq x y z
N MET A 1 10.82 0.22 8.42
CA MET A 1 9.48 0.21 9.02
C MET A 1 8.83 1.53 8.63
N GLU A 2 7.72 1.52 7.91
CA GLU A 2 7.09 2.75 7.40
C GLU A 2 5.88 3.09 8.26
N ALA A 3 5.86 4.32 8.79
CA ALA A 3 4.72 4.94 9.45
C ALA A 3 4.38 6.20 8.65
N LYS A 4 3.15 6.30 8.13
CA LYS A 4 2.71 7.47 7.35
C LYS A 4 1.40 8.01 7.90
N LEU A 5 1.40 9.30 8.22
CA LEU A 5 0.20 10.11 8.31
C LEU A 5 -0.06 10.71 6.93
N TRP A 6 -1.20 10.41 6.33
CA TRP A 6 -1.64 11.07 5.11
C TRP A 6 -2.72 12.10 5.44
N GLU A 7 -2.37 13.38 5.37
CA GLU A 7 -3.34 14.46 5.26
C GLU A 7 -3.57 14.74 3.77
N SER A 8 -4.83 14.71 3.34
CA SER A 8 -5.19 15.09 1.97
C SER A 8 -4.78 16.56 1.70
N PRO A 9 -3.99 16.87 0.66
CA PRO A 9 -3.53 18.25 0.38
C PRO A 9 -4.63 19.26 -0.04
N LEU A 10 -5.91 18.90 0.02
CA LEU A 10 -6.98 19.61 -0.71
C LEU A 10 -8.11 20.18 0.17
N LEU A 11 -7.83 20.48 1.44
CA LEU A 11 -8.74 21.26 2.29
C LEU A 11 -7.99 22.42 2.98
N SER A 12 -7.56 23.41 2.19
CA SER A 12 -7.24 24.74 2.71
C SER A 12 -8.34 25.72 2.30
N PRO A 13 -9.21 26.22 3.21
CA PRO A 13 -10.02 27.39 2.93
C PRO A 13 -9.11 28.62 2.96
N SER A 14 -9.01 29.30 1.82
CA SER A 14 -8.39 30.62 1.69
C SER A 14 -9.11 31.65 2.56
N LEU A 15 -8.46 32.15 3.61
CA LEU A 15 -8.87 33.36 4.33
C LEU A 15 -7.63 34.23 4.65
N PRO A 16 -7.79 35.56 4.72
CA PRO A 16 -6.73 36.52 4.41
C PRO A 16 -5.68 36.70 5.52
N LEU A 17 -4.46 37.00 5.08
CA LEU A 17 -3.29 37.36 5.89
C LEU A 17 -3.53 38.66 6.70
N LEU A 18 -3.28 38.60 8.00
CA LEU A 18 -3.05 39.75 8.90
C LEU A 18 -1.87 39.42 9.84
N PRO A 19 -1.16 40.45 10.37
CA PRO A 19 0.30 40.45 10.44
C PRO A 19 0.91 39.68 11.60
N SER A 20 2.13 39.23 11.35
CA SER A 20 3.04 38.46 12.22
C SER A 20 3.31 39.12 13.57
N LEU A 21 2.99 38.41 14.65
CA LEU A 21 3.57 38.64 15.98
C LEU A 21 4.85 37.80 16.11
N ASN A 22 5.99 38.48 16.19
CA ASN A 22 7.27 37.87 16.52
C ASN A 22 7.30 37.54 18.03
N LEU A 23 7.33 36.25 18.35
CA LEU A 23 7.67 35.77 19.69
C LEU A 23 8.91 34.87 19.59
N HIS A 24 10.05 35.43 19.99
CA HIS A 24 11.29 34.70 20.25
C HIS A 24 11.18 33.98 21.60
N PHE A 25 11.52 32.69 21.63
CA PHE A 25 11.91 32.00 22.86
C PHE A 25 13.08 31.02 22.60
N PRO A 26 13.94 30.79 23.61
CA PRO A 26 15.37 30.56 23.43
C PRO A 26 15.76 29.10 23.19
N SER A 27 16.95 28.92 22.60
CA SER A 27 17.60 27.62 22.40
C SER A 27 17.90 26.91 23.72
N SER A 28 17.48 25.66 23.86
CA SER A 28 17.95 24.76 24.92
C SER A 28 18.88 23.68 24.35
N THR A 29 20.14 23.77 24.78
CA THR A 29 21.11 22.70 25.06
C THR A 29 21.07 21.40 24.25
N ARG A 30 22.05 21.26 23.34
CA ARG A 30 22.49 19.97 22.78
C ARG A 30 23.10 19.08 23.87
N LEU A 31 22.49 17.93 24.13
CA LEU A 31 23.14 16.81 24.82
C LEU A 31 23.97 16.02 23.80
N LEU A 32 25.29 16.12 23.92
CA LEU A 32 26.27 15.34 23.18
C LEU A 32 26.34 13.92 23.75
N ALA A 33 25.80 12.93 23.03
CA ALA A 33 26.12 11.54 23.27
C ALA A 33 27.51 11.24 22.68
N ARG A 34 28.50 11.02 23.55
CA ARG A 34 29.82 10.51 23.17
C ARG A 34 29.73 8.98 23.04
N SER A 35 29.94 8.45 21.84
CA SER A 35 30.33 7.05 21.67
C SER A 35 31.85 6.94 21.74
N PHE A 36 32.34 6.09 22.64
CA PHE A 36 33.75 5.71 22.71
C PHE A 36 34.03 4.71 21.59
N PHE A 37 34.93 5.05 20.66
CA PHE A 37 35.53 4.10 19.73
C PHE A 37 36.72 3.45 20.42
N SER A 38 36.74 2.12 20.47
CA SER A 38 37.88 1.31 20.89
C SER A 38 38.32 0.45 19.70
N ASP A 39 39.54 0.73 19.26
CA ASP A 39 40.52 -0.01 18.46
C ASP A 39 40.10 -1.09 17.44
N THR A 40 40.64 -0.84 16.25
CA THR A 40 40.69 -1.65 15.02
C THR A 40 41.31 -3.03 15.21
N VAL A 41 40.65 -4.06 14.70
CA VAL A 41 41.23 -5.36 14.33
C VAL A 41 41.05 -5.54 12.82
N PRO A 42 42.09 -5.87 12.03
CA PRO A 42 41.95 -6.01 10.59
C PRO A 42 41.33 -7.37 10.25
N ILE A 43 40.20 -7.36 9.54
CA ILE A 43 39.59 -8.56 8.97
C ILE A 43 39.94 -8.61 7.49
N ASP A 44 40.60 -9.69 7.11
CA ASP A 44 41.06 -10.06 5.78
C ASP A 44 39.87 -10.19 4.81
N ASN A 45 39.75 -9.25 3.86
CA ASN A 45 38.72 -9.26 2.82
C ASN A 45 39.07 -10.32 1.77
N LYS A 46 38.55 -11.53 1.95
CA LYS A 46 38.25 -12.42 0.82
C LYS A 46 36.76 -12.34 0.54
N GLU A 47 36.41 -11.44 -0.38
CA GLU A 47 35.12 -11.46 -1.08
C GLU A 47 34.97 -12.83 -1.75
N LYS A 48 34.25 -13.73 -1.10
CA LYS A 48 33.64 -14.87 -1.79
C LYS A 48 32.50 -14.29 -2.60
N GLU A 49 32.72 -14.12 -3.91
CA GLU A 49 31.63 -14.06 -4.88
C GLU A 49 30.77 -15.32 -4.71
N GLN A 50 29.73 -15.22 -3.89
CA GLN A 50 28.62 -16.16 -3.96
C GLN A 50 28.01 -15.96 -5.34
N LEU A 51 28.13 -16.97 -6.20
CA LEU A 51 27.31 -17.09 -7.40
C LEU A 51 25.84 -17.01 -6.97
N VAL A 52 25.25 -15.82 -7.07
CA VAL A 52 23.81 -15.64 -6.98
C VAL A 52 23.26 -16.28 -8.24
N THR A 53 22.78 -17.51 -8.14
CA THR A 53 21.92 -18.09 -9.17
C THR A 53 20.75 -17.12 -9.36
N SER A 54 20.70 -16.44 -10.50
CA SER A 54 19.61 -15.54 -10.86
C SER A 54 18.30 -16.33 -10.87
N VAL A 55 17.56 -16.27 -9.76
CA VAL A 55 16.25 -16.91 -9.65
C VAL A 55 15.28 -16.06 -10.46
N LYS A 56 14.88 -16.57 -11.62
CA LYS A 56 13.94 -15.86 -12.50
C LYS A 56 12.52 -15.94 -11.92
N PRO A 57 11.74 -14.84 -11.96
CA PRO A 57 10.35 -14.88 -11.58
C PRO A 57 9.60 -15.86 -12.50
N THR A 58 8.74 -16.70 -11.93
CA THR A 58 7.95 -17.66 -12.70
C THR A 58 6.50 -17.22 -12.71
N TYR A 59 5.99 -16.93 -13.90
CA TYR A 59 4.57 -16.63 -14.07
C TYR A 59 3.73 -17.89 -13.95
N SER A 60 2.61 -17.78 -13.24
CA SER A 60 1.55 -18.77 -13.23
C SER A 60 0.21 -18.04 -13.15
N PRO A 61 -0.77 -18.40 -14.00
CA PRO A 61 -2.11 -17.85 -13.89
C PRO A 61 -2.68 -18.09 -12.50
N THR A 62 -3.39 -17.12 -11.96
CA THR A 62 -3.98 -17.26 -10.63
C THR A 62 -5.09 -18.32 -10.67
N PRO A 63 -5.01 -19.39 -9.86
CA PRO A 63 -6.07 -20.39 -9.84
C PRO A 63 -7.34 -19.81 -9.18
N PRO A 64 -8.54 -20.26 -9.60
CA PRO A 64 -9.82 -19.71 -9.12
C PRO A 64 -10.06 -19.97 -7.62
N ASN A 65 -9.46 -21.05 -7.08
CA ASN A 65 -9.51 -21.41 -5.68
C ASN A 65 -8.09 -21.37 -5.10
N ARG A 66 -7.87 -20.48 -4.13
CA ARG A 66 -6.62 -20.39 -3.36
C ARG A 66 -6.93 -20.47 -1.88
N HIS A 67 -6.15 -21.23 -1.14
CA HIS A 67 -6.31 -21.39 0.31
C HIS A 67 -6.24 -20.05 1.07
N LEU A 68 -5.39 -19.13 0.62
CA LEU A 68 -5.16 -17.82 1.26
C LEU A 68 -5.93 -16.67 0.60
N ARG A 69 -6.97 -16.95 -0.20
CA ARG A 69 -7.81 -15.90 -0.77
C ARG A 69 -8.64 -15.25 0.32
N THR A 70 -8.45 -13.95 0.53
CA THR A 70 -9.27 -13.17 1.44
C THR A 70 -10.57 -12.72 0.76
N PRO A 71 -11.68 -12.56 1.50
CA PRO A 71 -12.89 -11.95 0.97
C PRO A 71 -12.62 -10.52 0.49
N HIS A 72 -13.53 -9.94 -0.31
CA HIS A 72 -13.42 -8.58 -0.82
C HIS A 72 -12.14 -8.27 -1.62
N SER A 73 -11.45 -9.27 -2.15
CA SER A 73 -10.24 -9.06 -2.98
C SER A 73 -10.55 -8.45 -4.36
N GLY A 74 -11.74 -8.71 -4.91
CA GLY A 74 -12.15 -8.24 -6.24
C GLY A 74 -12.55 -6.77 -6.31
N TYR A 75 -12.52 -6.19 -7.51
CA TYR A 75 -12.91 -4.81 -7.82
C TYR A 75 -14.38 -4.50 -7.50
N HIS A 76 -14.63 -3.40 -6.78
CA HIS A 76 -15.91 -3.13 -6.11
C HIS A 76 -16.79 -2.08 -6.78
N PHE A 77 -16.37 -1.50 -7.90
CA PHE A 77 -17.19 -0.51 -8.57
C PHE A 77 -18.57 -1.09 -8.97
N ASP A 78 -19.63 -0.44 -8.48
CA ASP A 78 -21.02 -0.89 -8.60
C ASP A 78 -21.71 -0.42 -9.88
N GLY A 79 -21.03 0.38 -10.72
CA GLY A 79 -21.60 0.93 -11.96
C GLY A 79 -22.37 2.22 -11.78
N THR A 80 -22.50 2.74 -10.55
CA THR A 80 -23.26 3.96 -10.27
C THR A 80 -22.43 5.23 -10.52
N THR A 81 -23.09 6.38 -10.55
CA THR A 81 -22.45 7.70 -10.67
C THR A 81 -22.12 8.35 -9.32
N ARG A 82 -22.19 7.59 -8.21
CA ARG A 82 -21.76 8.10 -6.91
C ARG A 82 -20.26 8.41 -6.92
N LYS A 83 -19.80 9.28 -6.01
CA LYS A 83 -18.35 9.44 -5.81
C LYS A 83 -17.77 8.10 -5.38
N PHE A 84 -16.72 7.66 -6.06
CA PHE A 84 -16.10 6.37 -5.84
C PHE A 84 -14.62 6.46 -6.18
N PHE A 85 -13.81 5.89 -5.32
CA PHE A 85 -12.44 5.53 -5.59
C PHE A 85 -12.21 4.07 -5.18
N GLU A 86 -11.24 3.44 -5.82
CA GLU A 86 -10.64 2.22 -5.30
C GLU A 86 -9.13 2.31 -5.46
N GLY A 87 -8.42 2.02 -4.37
CA GLY A 87 -6.97 2.08 -4.27
C GLY A 87 -6.40 0.74 -3.83
N TRP A 88 -5.23 0.39 -4.35
CA TRP A 88 -4.48 -0.81 -4.00
C TRP A 88 -3.08 -0.44 -3.58
N TYR A 89 -2.58 -1.09 -2.54
CA TYR A 89 -1.24 -0.90 -2.03
C TYR A 89 -0.53 -2.25 -1.99
N PHE A 90 0.68 -2.29 -2.55
CA PHE A 90 1.57 -3.44 -2.50
C PHE A 90 2.91 -3.00 -1.95
N LYS A 91 3.44 -3.75 -0.99
CA LYS A 91 4.77 -3.50 -0.43
C LYS A 91 5.69 -4.68 -0.71
N LEU A 92 6.92 -4.36 -1.03
CA LEU A 92 8.04 -5.28 -1.14
C LEU A 92 9.18 -4.75 -0.27
N SER A 93 9.67 -5.57 0.65
CA SER A 93 10.80 -5.25 1.51
C SER A 93 12.03 -6.02 1.01
N ILE A 94 13.19 -5.36 0.89
CA ILE A 94 14.47 -5.99 0.51
C ILE A 94 15.45 -5.80 1.68
N PRO A 95 15.42 -6.69 2.68
CA PRO A 95 16.14 -6.52 3.94
C PRO A 95 17.65 -6.35 3.75
N GLU A 96 18.25 -7.08 2.81
CA GLU A 96 19.68 -7.08 2.51
C GLU A 96 20.16 -5.70 2.04
N ARG A 97 19.25 -4.92 1.45
CA ARG A 97 19.52 -3.54 1.01
C ARG A 97 18.98 -2.49 1.97
N ARG A 98 18.21 -2.89 3.00
CA ARG A 98 17.46 -2.00 3.90
C ARG A 98 16.53 -1.05 3.14
N GLN A 99 15.96 -1.50 2.03
CA GLN A 99 15.06 -0.72 1.17
C GLN A 99 13.68 -1.36 1.09
N SER A 100 12.68 -0.57 0.74
CA SER A 100 11.33 -1.06 0.45
C SER A 100 10.76 -0.36 -0.79
N PHE A 101 9.83 -1.03 -1.45
CA PHE A 101 9.07 -0.50 -2.57
C PHE A 101 7.59 -0.60 -2.24
N CYS A 102 6.91 0.52 -2.37
CA CYS A 102 5.50 0.68 -2.10
C CYS A 102 4.82 1.09 -3.41
N PHE A 103 4.08 0.18 -4.01
CA PHE A 103 3.30 0.41 -5.23
C PHE A 103 1.88 0.79 -4.84
N MET A 104 1.38 1.89 -5.37
CA MET A 104 0.03 2.39 -5.11
C MET A 104 -0.69 2.59 -6.45
N TYR A 105 -1.80 1.90 -6.62
CA TYR A 105 -2.69 2.07 -7.77
C TYR A 105 -4.00 2.67 -7.33
N SER A 106 -4.60 3.49 -8.18
CA SER A 106 -5.95 4.01 -7.92
C SER A 106 -6.77 4.11 -9.19
N VAL A 107 -8.09 3.98 -9.04
CA VAL A 107 -9.08 4.37 -10.05
C VAL A 107 -10.12 5.28 -9.41
N GLU A 108 -10.40 6.40 -10.06
CA GLU A 108 -11.28 7.46 -9.57
C GLU A 108 -12.48 7.62 -10.51
N SER A 109 -13.69 7.65 -9.93
CA SER A 109 -14.98 7.85 -10.61
C SER A 109 -15.10 7.10 -11.95
N PRO A 110 -14.95 5.76 -11.98
CA PRO A 110 -14.90 4.96 -13.21
C PRO A 110 -16.18 5.00 -14.08
N SER A 111 -17.29 5.53 -13.55
CA SER A 111 -18.47 5.87 -14.36
C SER A 111 -18.18 6.91 -15.44
N PHE A 112 -17.16 7.76 -15.22
CA PHE A 112 -16.71 8.79 -16.15
C PHE A 112 -15.32 8.40 -16.67
N ARG A 113 -15.28 7.88 -17.91
CA ARG A 113 -14.02 7.39 -18.51
C ARG A 113 -13.07 8.51 -18.95
N LYS A 114 -13.55 9.75 -18.94
CA LYS A 114 -12.85 10.98 -19.34
C LYS A 114 -13.17 12.09 -18.34
N PRO A 115 -12.40 13.19 -18.32
CA PRO A 115 -12.77 14.38 -17.57
C PRO A 115 -14.22 14.80 -17.82
N LEU A 116 -14.92 15.19 -16.75
CA LEU A 116 -16.31 15.61 -16.84
C LEU A 116 -16.43 16.87 -17.71
N THR A 117 -17.45 16.87 -18.57
CA THR A 117 -17.91 18.07 -19.28
C THR A 117 -18.56 19.05 -18.29
N PRO A 118 -18.69 20.35 -18.65
CA PRO A 118 -19.39 21.32 -17.81
C PRO A 118 -20.82 20.91 -17.42
N LEU A 119 -21.54 20.22 -18.32
CA LEU A 119 -22.88 19.70 -18.05
C LEU A 119 -22.86 18.58 -17.00
N GLU A 120 -21.91 17.65 -17.10
CA GLU A 120 -21.75 16.58 -16.11
C GLU A 120 -21.30 17.14 -14.75
N VAL A 121 -20.46 18.18 -14.73
CA VAL A 121 -20.11 18.88 -13.48
C VAL A 121 -21.35 19.52 -12.86
N ALA A 122 -22.23 20.14 -13.65
CA ALA A 122 -23.47 20.71 -13.14
C ALA A 122 -24.43 19.65 -12.58
N GLN A 123 -24.51 18.47 -13.23
CA GLN A 123 -25.42 17.40 -12.83
C GLN A 123 -24.92 16.57 -11.65
N TYR A 124 -23.62 16.23 -11.64
CA TYR A 124 -23.03 15.27 -10.71
C TYR A 124 -22.09 15.93 -9.70
N GLY A 125 -21.73 17.20 -9.88
CA GLY A 125 -20.73 17.88 -9.07
C GLY A 125 -19.29 17.49 -9.41
N SER A 126 -18.36 18.35 -8.98
CA SER A 126 -16.92 18.17 -9.21
C SER A 126 -16.38 16.88 -8.57
N ARG A 127 -15.52 16.20 -9.31
CA ARG A 127 -14.88 14.93 -8.95
C ARG A 127 -13.64 14.69 -9.80
N PHE A 128 -12.70 13.93 -9.28
CA PHE A 128 -11.57 13.42 -10.05
C PHE A 128 -11.99 12.18 -10.85
N THR A 129 -11.42 12.03 -12.04
CA THR A 129 -11.55 10.84 -12.89
C THR A 129 -10.16 10.35 -13.22
N GLY A 130 -10.03 9.05 -13.46
CA GLY A 130 -8.83 8.50 -14.07
C GLY A 130 -8.17 7.39 -13.26
N VAL A 131 -6.89 7.17 -13.55
CA VAL A 131 -6.09 6.07 -13.02
C VAL A 131 -4.72 6.59 -12.65
N GLY A 132 -4.24 6.23 -11.45
CA GLY A 132 -2.89 6.54 -10.99
C GLY A 132 -2.07 5.28 -10.76
N ALA A 133 -0.78 5.36 -11.07
CA ALA A 133 0.24 4.43 -10.63
C ALA A 133 1.38 5.22 -9.97
N GLN A 134 1.68 4.90 -8.72
CA GLN A 134 2.68 5.59 -7.93
C GLN A 134 3.60 4.57 -7.27
N ILE A 135 4.89 4.87 -7.16
CA ILE A 135 5.85 4.04 -6.44
C ILE A 135 6.68 4.94 -5.54
N LEU A 136 6.68 4.66 -4.23
CA LEU A 136 7.75 5.11 -3.33
C LEU A 136 8.75 3.96 -3.23
N GLY A 137 9.98 4.19 -3.67
CA GLY A 137 10.98 3.13 -3.82
C GLY A 137 12.22 3.37 -2.99
N ALA A 138 13.31 2.75 -3.44
CA ALA A 138 14.61 2.87 -2.79
C ALA A 138 15.07 4.33 -2.70
N ASP A 139 15.75 4.63 -1.59
CA ASP A 139 16.30 5.94 -1.24
C ASP A 139 15.24 7.04 -1.13
N ASP A 140 14.02 6.65 -0.69
CA ASP A 140 12.85 7.51 -0.53
C ASP A 140 12.44 8.28 -1.81
N LYS A 141 12.92 7.84 -2.98
CA LYS A 141 12.56 8.43 -4.26
C LYS A 141 11.17 8.01 -4.69
N TYR A 142 10.57 8.83 -5.53
CA TYR A 142 9.18 8.68 -5.95
C TYR A 142 9.02 8.65 -7.47
N ILE A 143 7.95 8.03 -7.96
CA ILE A 143 7.51 8.16 -9.35
C ILE A 143 5.98 8.09 -9.38
N CYS A 144 5.37 8.90 -10.24
CA CYS A 144 3.95 8.88 -10.51
C CYS A 144 3.67 8.97 -12.00
N GLN A 145 2.70 8.18 -12.43
CA GLN A 145 2.06 8.34 -13.71
C GLN A 145 0.55 8.37 -13.51
N PHE A 146 -0.09 9.46 -13.92
CA PHE A 146 -1.54 9.62 -13.83
C PHE A 146 -2.18 9.95 -15.19
N SER A 147 -3.27 9.26 -15.48
CA SER A 147 -4.15 9.56 -16.63
C SER A 147 -5.51 10.00 -16.10
N PRO A 148 -6.08 11.12 -16.56
CA PRO A 148 -7.45 11.49 -16.22
C PRO A 148 -8.51 10.63 -16.92
N GLU A 149 -8.07 9.78 -17.85
CA GLU A 149 -8.90 8.81 -18.56
C GLU A 149 -8.71 7.40 -17.99
N SER A 150 -9.80 6.66 -17.82
CA SER A 150 -9.82 5.30 -17.26
C SER A 150 -10.30 4.23 -18.25
N GLN A 151 -10.36 4.56 -19.54
CA GLN A 151 -10.89 3.67 -20.58
C GLN A 151 -10.12 2.37 -20.79
N PHE A 152 -8.85 2.31 -20.36
CA PHE A 152 -7.99 1.12 -20.44
C PHE A 152 -7.70 0.49 -19.07
N PHE A 153 -8.38 0.95 -18.03
CA PHE A 153 -8.38 0.29 -16.73
C PHE A 153 -9.28 -0.94 -16.78
N TRP A 154 -8.87 -2.00 -16.10
CA TRP A 154 -9.70 -3.16 -15.82
C TRP A 154 -9.41 -3.70 -14.42
N GLY A 155 -10.43 -4.27 -13.80
CA GLY A 155 -10.34 -4.95 -12.50
C GLY A 155 -11.28 -6.15 -12.47
N SER A 156 -10.80 -7.29 -11.96
CA SER A 156 -11.63 -8.48 -11.79
C SER A 156 -12.58 -8.30 -10.62
N ARG A 157 -13.88 -8.56 -10.83
CA ARG A 157 -14.89 -8.52 -9.74
C ARG A 157 -14.71 -9.61 -8.69
N HIS A 158 -13.91 -10.65 -8.98
CA HIS A 158 -13.86 -11.87 -8.18
C HIS A 158 -12.51 -12.11 -7.50
N GLU A 159 -11.43 -11.47 -7.95
CA GLU A 159 -10.09 -11.71 -7.42
C GLU A 159 -9.29 -10.42 -7.44
N LEU A 160 -8.24 -10.32 -6.62
CA LEU A 160 -7.28 -9.22 -6.67
C LEU A 160 -6.51 -9.30 -7.99
N MET A 161 -7.11 -8.79 -9.05
CA MET A 161 -6.51 -8.66 -10.37
C MET A 161 -6.93 -7.34 -10.96
N LEU A 162 -5.97 -6.54 -11.37
CA LEU A 162 -6.22 -5.30 -12.07
C LEU A 162 -5.07 -4.96 -13.01
N GLY A 163 -5.34 -4.05 -13.92
CA GLY A 163 -4.31 -3.48 -14.76
C GLY A 163 -4.78 -2.21 -15.43
N ASN A 164 -3.82 -1.46 -15.96
CA ASN A 164 -4.07 -0.28 -16.77
C ASN A 164 -3.01 -0.18 -17.85
N THR A 165 -3.42 0.32 -19.02
CA THR A 165 -2.51 0.73 -20.09
C THR A 165 -2.54 2.25 -20.17
N PHE A 166 -1.41 2.90 -19.84
CA PHE A 166 -1.23 4.33 -20.08
C PHE A 166 -0.88 4.60 -21.54
N VAL A 167 0.06 3.81 -22.09
CA VAL A 167 0.50 3.91 -23.48
C VAL A 167 0.46 2.51 -24.11
N PRO A 168 -0.42 2.27 -25.09
CA PRO A 168 -0.42 1.00 -25.83
C PRO A 168 0.72 0.94 -26.84
N ASN A 169 1.14 -0.28 -27.19
CA ASN A 169 2.02 -0.48 -28.33
C ASN A 169 1.25 -0.22 -29.65
N GLN A 170 1.96 0.18 -30.71
CA GLN A 170 1.33 0.52 -31.99
C GLN A 170 0.50 -0.68 -32.52
N ASN A 171 -0.72 -0.39 -32.98
CA ASN A 171 -1.69 -1.37 -33.50
C ASN A 171 -2.11 -2.47 -32.53
N SER A 172 -1.77 -2.36 -31.24
CA SER A 172 -2.16 -3.33 -30.22
C SER A 172 -3.38 -2.86 -29.44
N LYS A 173 -4.34 -3.75 -29.21
CA LYS A 173 -5.47 -3.49 -28.32
C LYS A 173 -4.97 -3.59 -26.86
N PRO A 174 -5.23 -2.62 -25.97
CA PRO A 174 -4.97 -2.76 -24.53
C PRO A 174 -5.62 -4.02 -23.93
N PRO A 175 -4.95 -4.74 -23.01
CA PRO A 175 -5.57 -5.80 -22.23
C PRO A 175 -6.77 -5.29 -21.42
N ASN A 176 -7.77 -6.15 -21.23
CA ASN A 176 -8.95 -5.88 -20.39
C ASN A 176 -9.14 -6.94 -19.29
N LYS A 177 -8.11 -7.77 -19.09
CA LYS A 177 -7.97 -8.83 -18.10
C LYS A 177 -6.48 -9.19 -17.99
N GLU A 178 -6.14 -10.02 -17.01
CA GLU A 178 -4.79 -10.58 -16.88
C GLU A 178 -4.43 -11.35 -18.17
N VAL A 179 -3.22 -11.11 -18.67
CA VAL A 179 -2.64 -11.82 -19.81
C VAL A 179 -1.23 -12.30 -19.44
N PRO A 180 -0.68 -13.31 -20.11
CA PRO A 180 0.70 -13.74 -19.89
C PRO A 180 1.69 -12.57 -20.03
N PRO A 181 2.83 -12.58 -19.30
CA PRO A 181 3.78 -11.47 -19.27
C PRO A 181 4.26 -11.00 -20.63
N GLN A 182 4.57 -11.94 -21.52
CA GLN A 182 5.03 -11.64 -22.86
C GLN A 182 3.94 -10.93 -23.67
N GLU A 183 2.69 -11.41 -23.60
CA GLU A 183 1.56 -10.77 -24.29
C GLU A 183 1.32 -9.35 -23.76
N PHE A 184 1.45 -9.13 -22.46
CA PHE A 184 1.37 -7.78 -21.90
C PHE A 184 2.50 -6.89 -22.45
N ASN A 185 3.75 -7.37 -22.42
CA ASN A 185 4.91 -6.62 -22.91
C ASN A 185 4.80 -6.27 -24.40
N ASP A 186 4.17 -7.13 -25.20
CA ASP A 186 3.94 -6.88 -26.62
C ASP A 186 2.86 -5.81 -26.85
N ARG A 187 1.88 -5.67 -25.94
CA ARG A 187 0.70 -4.82 -26.10
C ARG A 187 0.77 -3.48 -25.34
N VAL A 188 1.57 -3.40 -24.29
CA VAL A 188 1.60 -2.28 -23.34
C VAL A 188 3.01 -1.70 -23.27
N LEU A 189 3.17 -0.46 -23.74
CA LEU A 189 4.44 0.28 -23.62
C LEU A 189 4.61 0.85 -22.22
N GLU A 190 3.56 1.46 -21.67
CA GLU A 190 3.53 2.02 -20.30
C GLU A 190 2.22 1.60 -19.63
N GLY A 191 2.31 1.03 -18.43
CA GLY A 191 1.18 0.44 -17.73
C GLY A 191 1.61 -0.62 -16.72
N PHE A 192 0.62 -1.27 -16.11
CA PHE A 192 0.85 -2.34 -15.14
C PHE A 192 -0.25 -3.40 -15.22
N GLN A 193 0.08 -4.61 -14.75
CA GLN A 193 -0.90 -5.60 -14.36
C GLN A 193 -0.43 -6.31 -13.09
N VAL A 194 -1.38 -6.65 -12.23
CA VAL A 194 -1.12 -7.36 -10.99
C VAL A 194 -2.20 -8.40 -10.72
N SER A 195 -1.78 -9.52 -10.16
CA SER A 195 -2.61 -10.59 -9.62
C SER A 195 -2.04 -11.01 -8.25
N PRO A 196 -2.67 -11.93 -7.49
CA PRO A 196 -2.12 -12.36 -6.21
C PRO A 196 -0.74 -13.03 -6.32
N LEU A 197 -0.39 -13.55 -7.51
CA LEU A 197 0.83 -14.33 -7.74
C LEU A 197 1.83 -13.65 -8.67
N TRP A 198 1.45 -12.55 -9.32
CA TRP A 198 2.25 -11.90 -10.33
C TRP A 198 2.11 -10.39 -10.32
N HIS A 199 3.22 -9.69 -10.52
CA HIS A 199 3.21 -8.23 -10.61
C HIS A 199 4.24 -7.75 -11.64
N GLN A 200 3.80 -6.98 -12.62
CA GLN A 200 4.68 -6.39 -13.62
C GLN A 200 4.20 -5.03 -14.09
N GLY A 201 5.12 -4.25 -14.62
CA GLY A 201 4.78 -2.99 -15.26
C GLY A 201 5.99 -2.16 -15.65
N PHE A 202 5.69 -1.06 -16.31
CA PHE A 202 6.62 -0.01 -16.67
C PHE A 202 5.89 1.32 -16.63
N ILE A 203 6.40 2.29 -15.88
CA ILE A 203 5.86 3.64 -15.82
C ILE A 203 6.96 4.69 -15.94
N ARG A 204 6.57 5.90 -16.33
CA ARG A 204 7.43 7.07 -16.44
C ARG A 204 6.89 8.21 -15.62
N ASP A 205 7.80 8.99 -15.04
CA ASP A 205 7.42 10.20 -14.32
C ASP A 205 6.72 11.17 -15.28
N ASP A 206 5.53 11.62 -14.88
CA ASP A 206 4.73 12.57 -15.66
C ASP A 206 5.07 14.05 -15.34
N GLY A 207 6.04 14.27 -14.45
CA GLY A 207 6.56 15.59 -14.08
C GLY A 207 5.66 16.38 -13.14
N ARG A 208 4.56 15.80 -12.62
CA ARG A 208 3.63 16.48 -11.70
C ARG A 208 4.14 16.53 -10.26
N SER A 209 5.15 15.75 -9.92
CA SER A 209 5.66 15.58 -8.56
C SER A 209 6.91 16.43 -8.29
N ASN A 210 6.85 17.72 -8.60
CA ASN A 210 7.97 18.67 -8.42
C ASN A 210 8.31 19.03 -6.97
N TYR A 211 7.58 18.46 -6.00
CA TYR A 211 7.73 18.69 -4.56
C TYR A 211 8.47 17.55 -3.84
N VAL A 212 8.88 16.51 -4.56
CA VAL A 212 9.61 15.35 -4.04
C VAL A 212 10.70 14.93 -5.03
N GLU A 213 11.75 14.24 -4.56
CA GLU A 213 12.76 13.67 -5.45
C GLU A 213 12.16 12.52 -6.27
N THR A 214 12.25 12.62 -7.61
CA THR A 214 11.69 11.61 -8.52
C THR A 214 12.73 10.81 -9.29
N VAL A 215 12.36 9.59 -9.69
CA VAL A 215 13.08 8.82 -10.73
C VAL A 215 12.37 8.96 -12.07
N LYS A 216 13.13 8.90 -13.17
CA LYS A 216 12.58 9.07 -14.53
C LYS A 216 11.65 7.92 -14.95
N THR A 217 12.03 6.70 -14.61
CA THR A 217 11.36 5.47 -15.04
C THR A 217 11.44 4.41 -13.96
N ALA A 218 10.44 3.54 -13.91
CA ALA A 218 10.46 2.32 -13.12
C ALA A 218 9.93 1.15 -13.95
N ARG A 219 10.63 0.01 -13.90
CA ARG A 219 10.20 -1.24 -14.52
C ARG A 219 10.28 -2.37 -13.51
N TRP A 220 9.33 -3.28 -13.48
CA TRP A 220 9.37 -4.40 -12.55
C TRP A 220 8.71 -5.63 -13.12
N GLU A 221 9.15 -6.78 -12.62
CA GLU A 221 8.56 -8.07 -12.90
C GLU A 221 8.92 -9.03 -11.77
N TYR A 222 7.91 -9.51 -11.05
CA TYR A 222 8.11 -10.48 -9.99
C TYR A 222 6.90 -11.38 -9.76
N SER A 223 7.19 -12.60 -9.30
CA SER A 223 6.20 -13.54 -8.79
C SER A 223 6.08 -13.42 -7.27
N THR A 224 4.92 -13.73 -6.73
CA THR A 224 4.66 -13.72 -5.29
C THR A 224 4.08 -15.06 -4.84
N ARG A 225 4.63 -15.60 -3.76
CA ARG A 225 4.07 -16.72 -3.02
C ARG A 225 3.41 -16.19 -1.74
N PRO A 226 2.07 -16.13 -1.66
CA PRO A 226 1.38 -15.75 -0.43
C PRO A 226 1.70 -16.73 0.70
N VAL A 227 1.94 -16.19 1.91
CA VAL A 227 2.20 -16.95 3.13
C VAL A 227 1.06 -16.77 4.13
N TYR A 228 0.56 -15.53 4.28
CA TYR A 228 -0.52 -15.17 5.18
C TYR A 228 -1.61 -14.37 4.46
N GLY A 229 -2.86 -14.80 4.64
CA GLY A 229 -4.05 -14.03 4.26
C GLY A 229 -4.50 -13.15 5.43
N TRP A 230 -5.76 -13.28 5.85
CA TRP A 230 -6.29 -12.64 7.06
C TRP A 230 -7.02 -13.68 7.92
N GLY A 231 -6.26 -14.50 8.62
CA GLY A 231 -6.72 -15.74 9.26
C GLY A 231 -5.60 -16.75 9.40
N ASP A 232 -5.83 -17.83 10.14
CA ASP A 232 -4.84 -18.91 10.26
C ASP A 232 -4.56 -19.55 8.89
N VAL A 233 -3.32 -20.01 8.70
CA VAL A 233 -2.94 -20.78 7.52
C VAL A 233 -3.69 -22.11 7.53
N GLY A 234 -4.34 -22.45 6.40
CA GLY A 234 -5.16 -23.65 6.28
C GLY A 234 -6.60 -23.49 6.78
N SER A 235 -6.97 -22.33 7.33
CA SER A 235 -8.32 -22.01 7.80
C SER A 235 -9.04 -21.01 6.87
N THR A 236 -10.32 -20.77 7.14
CA THR A 236 -11.11 -19.74 6.46
C THR A 236 -10.52 -18.35 6.70
N GLN A 237 -10.30 -17.62 5.62
CA GLN A 237 -9.83 -16.24 5.66
C GLN A 237 -10.99 -15.27 5.91
N LYS A 238 -10.73 -14.19 6.65
CA LYS A 238 -11.74 -13.27 7.17
C LYS A 238 -11.70 -11.91 6.47
N SER A 239 -12.80 -11.16 6.60
CA SER A 239 -12.84 -9.72 6.26
C SER A 239 -12.10 -8.93 7.34
N THR A 240 -11.23 -7.99 6.95
CA THR A 240 -10.32 -7.29 7.87
C THR A 240 -11.04 -6.52 8.97
N ALA A 241 -12.12 -5.82 8.64
CA ALA A 241 -12.93 -5.07 9.59
C ALA A 241 -14.23 -5.81 9.97
N GLY A 242 -14.28 -7.13 9.77
CA GLY A 242 -15.43 -7.97 10.09
C GLY A 242 -16.70 -7.59 9.31
N TRP A 243 -17.87 -7.94 9.85
CA TRP A 243 -19.17 -7.62 9.26
C TRP A 243 -19.53 -6.13 9.34
N LEU A 244 -18.95 -5.40 10.29
CA LEU A 244 -19.17 -3.96 10.44
C LEU A 244 -18.66 -3.17 9.22
N ALA A 245 -17.64 -3.70 8.54
CA ALA A 245 -17.16 -3.18 7.27
C ALA A 245 -18.18 -3.26 6.14
N ALA A 246 -19.34 -3.92 6.30
CA ALA A 246 -20.32 -4.05 5.22
C ALA A 246 -21.28 -2.85 5.08
N PHE A 247 -21.28 -1.90 6.02
CA PHE A 247 -22.21 -0.76 5.96
C PHE A 247 -21.62 0.43 5.17
N PRO A 248 -22.37 1.04 4.22
CA PRO A 248 -21.93 2.17 3.40
C PRO A 248 -21.55 3.45 4.14
N VAL A 249 -21.78 3.52 5.45
CA VAL A 249 -21.34 4.67 6.29
C VAL A 249 -19.85 4.54 6.65
N PHE A 250 -19.25 3.36 6.50
CA PHE A 250 -17.86 3.09 6.83
C PHE A 250 -16.97 3.13 5.58
N GLU A 251 -17.04 4.24 4.85
CA GLU A 251 -16.14 4.50 3.74
C GLU A 251 -14.85 5.18 4.23
N PRO A 252 -13.69 4.77 3.69
CA PRO A 252 -13.50 3.70 2.74
C PRO A 252 -13.53 2.36 3.48
N HIS A 253 -14.07 1.36 2.80
CA HIS A 253 -13.84 -0.02 3.18
C HIS A 253 -12.35 -0.33 3.00
N TRP A 254 -11.82 -1.22 3.84
CA TRP A 254 -10.41 -1.62 3.82
C TRP A 254 -10.29 -3.13 3.95
N GLN A 255 -9.42 -3.74 3.12
CA GLN A 255 -9.19 -5.18 3.13
C GLN A 255 -7.71 -5.49 2.93
N ILE A 256 -7.18 -6.33 3.81
CA ILE A 256 -5.89 -6.98 3.62
C ILE A 256 -6.04 -8.09 2.60
N CYS A 257 -5.31 -8.00 1.50
CA CYS A 257 -5.33 -9.03 0.47
C CYS A 257 -4.25 -10.10 0.71
N MET A 258 -3.15 -9.72 1.34
CA MET A 258 -2.06 -10.60 1.75
C MET A 258 -1.30 -9.94 2.90
N ALA A 259 -1.44 -10.47 4.12
CA ALA A 259 -0.71 -9.95 5.29
C ALA A 259 0.80 -10.24 5.20
N GLY A 260 1.19 -11.33 4.53
CA GLY A 260 2.58 -11.67 4.29
C GLY A 260 2.73 -12.58 3.07
N GLY A 261 3.76 -12.33 2.28
CA GLY A 261 4.14 -13.19 1.16
C GLY A 261 5.64 -13.09 0.88
N LEU A 262 6.13 -13.92 -0.03
CA LEU A 262 7.52 -13.94 -0.46
C LEU A 262 7.58 -13.74 -1.97
N SER A 263 8.25 -12.69 -2.40
CA SER A 263 8.35 -12.30 -3.81
C SER A 263 9.75 -12.56 -4.35
N THR A 264 9.82 -13.02 -5.59
CA THR A 264 11.08 -13.26 -6.31
C THR A 264 10.98 -12.61 -7.67
N GLY A 265 12.00 -11.85 -8.06
CA GLY A 265 12.04 -11.14 -9.33
C GLY A 265 12.96 -9.93 -9.28
N TRP A 266 12.57 -8.87 -9.97
CA TRP A 266 13.41 -7.69 -10.12
C TRP A 266 12.62 -6.40 -10.28
N ILE A 267 13.26 -5.29 -9.88
CA ILE A 267 12.81 -3.92 -10.12
C ILE A 267 14.00 -3.13 -10.70
N GLU A 268 13.80 -2.51 -11.87
CA GLU A 268 14.67 -1.47 -12.40
C GLU A 268 14.22 -0.11 -11.86
N TRP A 269 15.09 0.52 -11.09
CA TRP A 269 14.86 1.76 -10.36
C TRP A 269 16.08 2.67 -10.48
N ASP A 270 15.88 3.91 -10.91
CA ASP A 270 16.96 4.91 -11.06
C ASP A 270 18.15 4.40 -11.92
N GLY A 271 17.83 3.71 -13.01
CA GLY A 271 18.83 3.10 -13.91
C GLY A 271 19.57 1.89 -13.33
N LYS A 272 19.18 1.40 -12.14
CA LYS A 272 19.77 0.22 -11.50
C LYS A 272 18.76 -0.93 -11.42
N ARG A 273 19.21 -2.14 -11.75
CA ARG A 273 18.42 -3.35 -11.55
C ARG A 273 18.65 -3.92 -10.16
N ILE A 274 17.56 -4.14 -9.43
CA ILE A 274 17.52 -4.72 -8.10
C ILE A 274 16.85 -6.08 -8.24
N GLU A 275 17.62 -7.15 -8.05
CA GLU A 275 17.09 -8.52 -8.02
C GLU A 275 16.92 -8.97 -6.57
N PHE A 276 15.88 -9.75 -6.32
CA PHE A 276 15.54 -10.25 -5.00
C PHE A 276 14.93 -11.65 -5.10
N ASP A 277 15.19 -12.47 -4.09
CA ASP A 277 14.64 -13.80 -3.96
C ASP A 277 13.98 -13.96 -2.60
N ASN A 278 12.74 -14.44 -2.58
CA ASN A 278 11.91 -14.57 -1.38
C ASN A 278 11.86 -13.29 -0.50
N ALA A 279 11.83 -12.12 -1.14
CA ALA A 279 11.69 -10.84 -0.46
C ALA A 279 10.32 -10.71 0.23
N PRO A 280 10.23 -10.30 1.51
CA PRO A 280 8.96 -10.14 2.21
C PRO A 280 8.04 -9.13 1.52
N SER A 281 6.77 -9.49 1.38
CA SER A 281 5.77 -8.70 0.65
C SER A 281 4.43 -8.61 1.39
N TYR A 282 3.60 -7.67 0.97
CA TYR A 282 2.29 -7.38 1.56
C TYR A 282 1.37 -6.73 0.53
N SER A 283 0.06 -6.93 0.65
CA SER A 283 -0.92 -6.17 -0.14
C SER A 283 -2.25 -5.91 0.57
N GLU A 284 -2.84 -4.77 0.25
CA GLU A 284 -4.15 -4.33 0.74
C GLU A 284 -4.86 -3.46 -0.30
N LYS A 285 -6.13 -3.14 -0.01
CA LYS A 285 -6.94 -2.26 -0.83
C LYS A 285 -7.97 -1.48 -0.02
N ASN A 286 -8.39 -0.36 -0.58
CA ASN A 286 -9.42 0.52 -0.03
C ASN A 286 -10.44 0.89 -1.11
N TRP A 287 -11.73 0.99 -0.79
CA TRP A 287 -12.74 1.48 -1.73
C TRP A 287 -13.87 2.23 -1.04
N GLY A 288 -14.45 3.22 -1.71
CA GLY A 288 -15.55 4.04 -1.17
C GLY A 288 -15.58 5.44 -1.76
N GLY A 289 -16.30 6.37 -1.15
CA GLY A 289 -16.40 7.77 -1.59
C GLY A 289 -15.28 8.68 -1.13
N GLY A 290 -14.45 8.26 -0.17
CA GLY A 290 -13.29 9.00 0.33
C GLY A 290 -12.66 8.37 1.58
N PHE A 291 -11.48 8.84 1.98
CA PHE A 291 -10.79 8.45 3.22
C PHE A 291 -11.42 9.11 4.47
N PRO A 292 -11.29 8.53 5.67
CA PRO A 292 -11.82 9.14 6.89
C PRO A 292 -10.99 10.37 7.28
N ARG A 293 -11.55 11.22 8.15
CA ARG A 293 -10.90 12.49 8.56
C ARG A 293 -9.50 12.30 9.15
N LYS A 294 -9.32 11.23 9.93
CA LYS A 294 -8.04 10.86 10.54
C LYS A 294 -7.93 9.35 10.61
N TRP A 295 -6.78 8.84 10.21
CA TRP A 295 -6.41 7.44 10.28
C TRP A 295 -4.90 7.33 10.41
N PHE A 296 -4.45 6.21 10.93
CA PHE A 296 -3.06 5.79 10.89
C PHE A 296 -2.99 4.33 10.51
N TRP A 297 -1.87 3.94 9.94
CA TRP A 297 -1.62 2.59 9.48
C TRP A 297 -0.14 2.26 9.65
N VAL A 298 0.11 1.02 10.05
CA VAL A 298 1.41 0.46 10.36
C VAL A 298 1.47 -0.94 9.77
N GLN A 299 2.54 -1.21 9.01
CA GLN A 299 2.82 -2.55 8.52
C GLN A 299 4.31 -2.88 8.65
N CYS A 300 4.58 -4.09 9.14
CA CYS A 300 5.93 -4.63 9.21
C CYS A 300 5.96 -6.12 8.90
N ASN A 301 6.93 -6.55 8.09
CA ASN A 301 7.20 -7.96 7.77
C ASN A 301 8.69 -8.29 7.81
N VAL A 302 9.50 -7.42 8.43
CA VAL A 302 10.94 -7.59 8.60
C VAL A 302 11.27 -7.26 10.06
N PHE A 303 11.68 -8.27 10.82
CA PHE A 303 11.98 -8.15 12.24
C PHE A 303 13.40 -8.62 12.50
N GLU A 304 14.18 -7.79 13.19
CA GLU A 304 15.54 -8.16 13.58
C GLU A 304 15.52 -9.31 14.60
N GLY A 305 16.34 -10.33 14.38
CA GLY A 305 16.43 -11.50 15.26
C GLY A 305 15.26 -12.48 15.19
N ALA A 306 14.23 -12.22 14.36
CA ALA A 306 13.12 -13.14 14.17
C ALA A 306 13.52 -14.33 13.28
N SER A 307 13.06 -15.53 13.64
CA SER A 307 13.12 -16.72 12.80
C SER A 307 11.78 -16.94 12.10
N GLY A 308 11.81 -17.13 10.78
CA GLY A 308 10.61 -17.37 9.98
C GLY A 308 9.84 -16.10 9.63
N GLU A 309 8.69 -16.30 9.01
CA GLU A 309 7.86 -15.26 8.41
C GLU A 309 6.92 -14.69 9.48
N ILE A 310 7.07 -13.39 9.75
CA ILE A 310 6.20 -12.63 10.65
C ILE A 310 5.56 -11.50 9.85
N ALA A 311 4.26 -11.29 10.05
CA ALA A 311 3.56 -10.13 9.52
C ALA A 311 2.80 -9.41 10.63
N LEU A 312 3.04 -8.11 10.75
CA LEU A 312 2.31 -7.18 11.59
C LEU A 312 1.53 -6.21 10.70
N THR A 313 0.26 -6.05 11.01
CA THR A 313 -0.60 -5.01 10.46
C THR A 313 -1.35 -4.37 11.62
N ALA A 314 -1.26 -3.06 11.75
CA ALA A 314 -2.01 -2.31 12.74
C ALA A 314 -2.57 -1.04 12.10
N ALA A 315 -3.79 -0.69 12.46
CA ALA A 315 -4.42 0.51 11.96
C ALA A 315 -5.43 1.02 12.98
N GLY A 316 -5.75 2.30 12.87
CA GLY A 316 -6.84 2.87 13.62
C GLY A 316 -7.22 4.26 13.15
N GLY A 317 -8.27 4.79 13.75
CA GLY A 317 -8.80 6.10 13.41
C GLY A 317 -10.05 6.44 14.21
N LEU A 318 -10.56 7.63 13.92
CA LEU A 318 -11.81 8.14 14.50
C LEU A 318 -12.94 7.85 13.52
N ARG A 319 -13.82 6.90 13.87
CA ARG A 319 -15.02 6.62 13.09
C ARG A 319 -16.19 7.46 13.58
N GLN A 320 -16.93 8.09 12.67
CA GLN A 320 -18.19 8.74 13.01
C GLN A 320 -19.30 7.69 13.10
N ILE A 321 -20.11 7.72 14.16
CA ILE A 321 -21.24 6.81 14.30
C ILE A 321 -22.46 7.41 13.57
N PRO A 322 -23.03 6.74 12.56
CA PRO A 322 -24.23 7.24 11.89
C PRO A 322 -25.44 7.31 12.84
N GLY A 323 -26.22 8.39 12.75
CA GLY A 323 -27.50 8.54 13.46
C GLY A 323 -27.42 9.20 14.84
N ILE A 324 -26.22 9.49 15.35
CA ILE A 324 -26.02 10.28 16.57
C ILE A 324 -25.13 11.46 16.20
N ALA A 325 -25.61 12.69 16.38
CA ALA A 325 -24.85 13.88 16.03
C ALA A 325 -23.51 13.90 16.79
N GLU A 326 -22.41 13.99 16.03
CA GLU A 326 -21.03 14.25 16.49
C GLU A 326 -20.37 13.22 17.44
N THR A 327 -20.86 11.99 17.54
CA THR A 327 -20.13 10.93 18.28
C THR A 327 -19.08 10.24 17.40
N PHE A 328 -17.84 10.23 17.88
CA PHE A 328 -16.74 9.47 17.28
C PHE A 328 -16.33 8.30 18.18
N GLU A 329 -15.99 7.17 17.58
CA GLU A 329 -15.42 6.02 18.29
C GLU A 329 -14.00 5.74 17.79
N ASN A 330 -13.15 5.33 18.71
CA ASN A 330 -11.82 4.82 18.39
C ASN A 330 -11.98 3.43 17.79
N ALA A 331 -11.76 3.30 16.49
CA ALA A 331 -11.62 2.00 15.85
C ALA A 331 -10.13 1.73 15.68
N ALA A 332 -9.65 0.61 16.18
CA ALA A 332 -8.28 0.16 15.96
C ALA A 332 -8.22 -1.36 15.90
N LEU A 333 -7.24 -1.88 15.17
CA LEU A 333 -6.94 -3.30 15.13
C LEU A 333 -5.44 -3.53 15.10
N ILE A 334 -5.03 -4.68 15.62
CA ILE A 334 -3.70 -5.25 15.43
C ILE A 334 -3.88 -6.69 14.98
N GLY A 335 -3.22 -7.05 13.88
CA GLY A 335 -3.12 -8.40 13.38
C GLY A 335 -1.66 -8.82 13.31
N ILE A 336 -1.31 -9.91 13.98
CA ILE A 336 0.02 -10.54 13.89
C ILE A 336 -0.16 -11.93 13.30
N HIS A 337 0.66 -12.28 12.32
CA HIS A 337 0.77 -13.65 11.81
C HIS A 337 2.16 -14.18 12.12
N TYR A 338 2.21 -15.36 12.75
CA TYR A 338 3.45 -16.07 13.06
C TYR A 338 3.19 -17.55 13.20
N GLY A 339 4.06 -18.40 12.62
CA GLY A 339 3.95 -19.85 12.72
C GLY A 339 2.65 -20.43 12.16
N GLY A 340 2.03 -19.74 11.19
CA GLY A 340 0.74 -20.14 10.62
C GLY A 340 -0.49 -19.69 11.44
N ILE A 341 -0.31 -19.03 12.57
CA ILE A 341 -1.38 -18.58 13.47
C ILE A 341 -1.63 -17.08 13.28
N PHE A 342 -2.90 -16.70 13.26
CA PHE A 342 -3.37 -15.31 13.25
C PHE A 342 -3.79 -14.85 14.64
N TYR A 343 -3.01 -13.94 15.21
CA TYR A 343 -3.27 -13.29 16.49
C TYR A 343 -4.00 -11.96 16.23
N GLU A 344 -5.32 -11.98 16.43
CA GLU A 344 -6.21 -10.86 16.18
C GLU A 344 -6.53 -10.10 17.47
N PHE A 345 -6.35 -8.78 17.42
CA PHE A 345 -6.68 -7.85 18.49
C PHE A 345 -7.61 -6.77 17.94
N VAL A 346 -8.87 -6.82 18.34
CA VAL A 346 -9.96 -5.97 17.85
C VAL A 346 -10.92 -5.65 18.98
N PRO A 347 -11.72 -4.56 18.89
CA PRO A 347 -12.54 -4.09 20.01
C PRO A 347 -13.62 -5.08 20.48
N TRP A 348 -13.98 -6.07 19.66
CA TRP A 348 -14.97 -7.09 20.01
C TRP A 348 -14.38 -8.38 20.61
N ASN A 349 -13.06 -8.56 20.63
CA ASN A 349 -12.40 -9.71 21.25
C ASN A 349 -11.31 -9.34 22.27
N GLY A 350 -11.12 -8.05 22.54
CA GLY A 350 -10.07 -7.54 23.41
C GLY A 350 -10.14 -6.02 23.58
N VAL A 351 -9.11 -5.47 24.20
CA VAL A 351 -8.90 -4.03 24.37
C VAL A 351 -7.74 -3.60 23.47
N VAL A 352 -7.93 -2.50 22.73
CA VAL A 352 -6.89 -1.89 21.89
C VAL A 352 -6.78 -0.42 22.25
N ASN A 353 -5.59 -0.01 22.69
CA ASN A 353 -5.26 1.37 23.02
C ASN A 353 -4.21 1.88 22.05
N TRP A 354 -4.26 3.17 21.74
CA TRP A 354 -3.26 3.81 20.89
C TRP A 354 -3.10 5.28 21.25
N GLU A 355 -1.89 5.77 21.04
CA GLU A 355 -1.52 7.18 21.13
C GLU A 355 -0.64 7.49 19.92
N VAL A 356 -1.13 8.34 19.03
CA VAL A 356 -0.45 8.69 17.79
C VAL A 356 -0.38 10.21 17.72
N THR A 357 0.85 10.74 17.85
CA THR A 357 1.10 12.16 17.62
C THR A 357 1.32 12.41 16.13
N THR A 358 1.13 13.67 15.69
CA THR A 358 1.43 14.04 14.30
C THR A 358 2.87 13.73 13.94
N TRP A 359 3.82 13.83 14.89
CA TRP A 359 5.24 13.54 14.67
C TRP A 359 5.89 12.92 15.92
N GLY A 360 6.68 11.87 15.71
CA GLY A 360 7.73 11.43 16.65
C GLY A 360 7.35 10.51 17.81
N TYR A 361 6.07 10.23 18.06
CA TYR A 361 5.68 9.21 19.05
C TYR A 361 4.41 8.49 18.67
N TRP A 362 4.54 7.21 18.35
CA TRP A 362 3.43 6.35 18.02
C TRP A 362 3.48 5.13 18.94
N PHE A 363 2.38 4.88 19.66
CA PHE A 363 2.26 3.76 20.57
C PHE A 363 0.93 3.06 20.37
N MET A 364 0.93 1.73 20.39
CA MET A 364 -0.26 0.90 20.46
C MET A 364 -0.05 -0.22 21.45
N SER A 365 -1.09 -0.56 22.21
CA SER A 365 -1.12 -1.76 23.03
C SER A 365 -2.45 -2.50 22.85
N ALA A 366 -2.41 -3.82 22.92
CA ALA A 366 -3.63 -4.60 22.93
C ALA A 366 -3.52 -5.88 23.77
N ASP A 367 -4.67 -6.29 24.30
CA ASP A 367 -4.85 -7.49 25.11
C ASP A 367 -6.16 -8.17 24.71
N ASN A 368 -6.10 -9.46 24.33
CA ASN A 368 -7.28 -10.27 23.98
C ASN A 368 -7.58 -11.38 25.00
N GLY A 369 -7.07 -11.25 26.22
CA GLY A 369 -7.18 -12.18 27.35
C GLY A 369 -6.21 -13.38 27.29
N ARG A 370 -5.55 -13.61 26.16
CA ARG A 370 -4.52 -14.65 26.00
C ARG A 370 -3.15 -14.11 25.65
N TYR A 371 -3.12 -13.06 24.85
CA TYR A 371 -1.88 -12.45 24.37
C TYR A 371 -1.92 -10.96 24.63
N VAL A 372 -0.73 -10.39 24.80
CA VAL A 372 -0.52 -8.94 24.93
C VAL A 372 0.49 -8.53 23.87
N VAL A 373 0.22 -7.40 23.20
CA VAL A 373 1.12 -6.79 22.23
C VAL A 373 1.35 -5.33 22.59
N ASN A 374 2.59 -4.87 22.42
CA ASN A 374 2.95 -3.45 22.45
C ASN A 374 3.72 -3.12 21.18
N ILE A 375 3.40 -1.97 20.59
CA ILE A 375 4.05 -1.44 19.39
C ILE A 375 4.44 0.01 19.71
N SER A 376 5.70 0.38 19.47
CA SER A 376 6.23 1.71 19.75
C SER A 376 7.19 2.16 18.67
N PHE A 377 7.16 3.44 18.30
CA PHE A 377 8.02 4.06 17.28
C PHE A 377 8.55 5.40 17.74
#